data_AF-A0A2H0QUB6-F1
#
_entry.id   AF-A0A2H0QUB6-F1
#
_cell.length_a   1.000
_cell.length_b   1.000
_cell.length_c   1.000
_cell.angle_alpha   90.00
_cell.angle_beta   90.00
_cell.angle_gamma   90.00
#
_symmetry.space_group_name_H-M   'P 1'
#
loop_
_entity.id
_entity.type
_entity.pdbx_description
1 polymer ?
#
loop_
_entity_poly.entity_id
_entity_poly.type
_entity_poly.pdbx_seq_one_letter_code
_entity_poly.pdbx_strand_id
1 'polypeptide(L)'
;MPEPATDNDRILERPLMERYVLDELKALRNEKNLLQVELTEKVAEAKLEASDRAIRYMADTTNNIFYIITAAASLIVLLGWRSIQDVKGHIESITSAKIAKLIESYEKRLEEVENNVKIRSDQLIATQEEISNTNKLHSLWMRAAIEKNTEEKINLYDEILEMQPDDTEALTYKADALLDIGESKWALSLTEQAIEQDNNYSLAYWQRACSQADLGNFSDAIDDLENYINLSSINITEKELEEEPFFKELRKDERYRQMVTKYI
;
A
#
# COMPACT_ATOMS: atom_id res chain seq x y z
N MET A 1 -101.10 -114.40 43.53
CA MET A 1 -101.84 -113.55 44.49
C MET A 1 -101.12 -113.68 45.83
N PRO A 2 -100.57 -112.56 46.33
CA PRO A 2 -101.28 -111.74 47.33
C PRO A 2 -101.39 -110.28 46.85
N GLU A 3 -102.62 -109.78 46.69
CA GLU A 3 -103.30 -108.80 47.55
C GLU A 3 -102.79 -107.34 47.41
N PRO A 4 -103.65 -106.39 46.99
CA PRO A 4 -103.22 -105.04 46.64
C PRO A 4 -103.03 -104.19 47.90
N ALA A 5 -101.82 -103.64 48.07
CA ALA A 5 -101.58 -102.62 49.07
C ALA A 5 -102.39 -101.37 48.72
N THR A 6 -103.22 -100.97 49.68
CA THR A 6 -104.19 -99.88 49.61
C THR A 6 -103.52 -98.52 49.47
N ASP A 7 -104.28 -97.60 48.87
CA ASP A 7 -103.98 -96.24 48.35
C ASP A 7 -103.22 -95.25 49.27
N ASN A 8 -102.77 -95.66 50.46
CA ASN A 8 -102.20 -94.77 51.48
C ASN A 8 -100.66 -94.72 51.49
N ASP A 9 -99.95 -95.74 51.00
CA ASP A 9 -98.47 -95.80 51.07
C ASP A 9 -97.76 -95.06 49.90
N ARG A 10 -98.42 -94.91 48.75
CA ARG A 10 -97.87 -94.16 47.59
C ARG A 10 -97.78 -92.65 47.82
N ILE A 11 -98.46 -92.13 48.83
CA ILE A 11 -98.51 -90.69 49.13
C ILE A 11 -97.27 -90.25 49.95
N LEU A 12 -96.60 -91.18 50.64
CA LEU A 12 -95.49 -90.86 51.56
C LEU A 12 -94.08 -90.92 50.91
N GLU A 13 -93.89 -91.60 49.78
CA GLU A 13 -92.56 -91.76 49.14
C GLU A 13 -92.17 -90.64 48.16
N ARG A 14 -93.15 -90.01 47.49
CA ARG A 14 -92.90 -88.91 46.55
C ARG A 14 -92.16 -87.70 47.16
N PRO A 15 -92.51 -87.23 48.38
CA PRO A 15 -91.86 -86.07 48.98
C PRO A 15 -90.37 -86.33 49.34
N LEU A 16 -90.00 -87.58 49.65
CA LEU A 16 -88.64 -87.95 50.05
C LEU A 16 -87.67 -87.97 48.86
N MET A 17 -88.11 -88.53 47.73
CA MET A 17 -87.31 -88.56 46.50
C MET A 17 -87.12 -87.17 45.89
N GLU A 18 -88.17 -86.33 45.94
CA GLU A 18 -88.07 -84.93 45.51
C GLU A 18 -87.03 -84.14 46.31
N ARG A 19 -86.96 -84.38 47.63
CA ARG A 19 -85.97 -83.73 48.50
C ARG A 19 -84.54 -84.20 48.23
N TYR A 20 -84.32 -85.50 48.02
CA TYR A 20 -82.99 -86.03 47.69
C TYR A 20 -82.46 -85.48 46.36
N VAL A 21 -83.31 -85.44 45.33
CA VAL A 21 -82.94 -84.86 44.02
C VAL A 21 -82.66 -83.36 44.14
N LEU A 22 -83.44 -82.64 44.95
CA LEU A 22 -83.18 -81.22 45.24
C LEU A 22 -81.86 -81.01 45.98
N ASP A 23 -81.53 -81.85 46.96
CA ASP A 23 -80.29 -81.78 47.71
C ASP A 23 -79.08 -82.08 46.80
N GLU A 24 -79.18 -83.05 45.89
CA GLU A 24 -78.10 -83.38 44.95
C GLU A 24 -77.93 -82.33 43.84
N LEU A 25 -79.02 -81.74 43.36
CA LEU A 25 -78.97 -80.57 42.48
C LEU A 25 -78.36 -79.36 43.17
N LYS A 26 -78.64 -79.18 44.47
CA LYS A 26 -78.04 -78.12 45.28
C LYS A 26 -76.56 -78.37 45.51
N ALA A 27 -76.14 -79.62 45.73
CA ALA A 27 -74.73 -80.03 45.82
C ALA A 27 -74.00 -79.78 44.50
N LEU A 28 -74.54 -80.24 43.37
CA LEU A 28 -74.01 -79.99 42.02
C LEU A 28 -73.91 -78.50 41.70
N ARG A 29 -74.92 -77.71 42.09
CA ARG A 29 -74.90 -76.25 41.89
C ARG A 29 -73.81 -75.59 42.73
N ASN A 30 -73.63 -76.04 43.98
CA ASN A 30 -72.56 -75.57 44.84
C ASN A 30 -71.19 -75.95 44.28
N GLU A 31 -71.00 -77.19 43.83
CA GLU A 31 -69.75 -77.66 43.22
C GLU A 31 -69.45 -76.91 41.92
N LYS A 32 -70.45 -76.70 41.05
CA LYS A 32 -70.31 -75.88 39.85
C LYS A 32 -69.91 -74.44 40.18
N ASN A 33 -70.54 -73.83 41.19
CA ASN A 33 -70.19 -72.48 41.62
C ASN A 33 -68.75 -72.43 42.16
N LEU A 34 -68.35 -73.43 42.94
CA LEU A 34 -66.99 -73.54 43.49
C LEU A 34 -65.95 -73.68 42.37
N LEU A 35 -66.23 -74.54 41.39
CA LEU A 35 -65.39 -74.74 40.20
C LEU A 35 -65.34 -73.48 39.32
N GLN A 36 -66.45 -72.74 39.18
CA GLN A 36 -66.45 -71.45 38.49
C GLN A 36 -65.58 -70.43 39.22
N VAL A 37 -65.63 -70.37 40.56
CA VAL A 37 -64.77 -69.50 41.36
C VAL A 37 -63.30 -69.88 41.16
N GLU A 38 -62.94 -71.15 41.31
CA GLU A 38 -61.56 -71.63 41.15
C GLU A 38 -61.03 -71.41 39.71
N LEU A 39 -61.85 -71.67 38.69
CA LEU A 39 -61.46 -71.43 37.30
C LEU A 39 -61.28 -69.93 37.02
N THR A 40 -62.18 -69.10 37.54
CA THR A 40 -62.08 -67.64 37.39
C THR A 40 -60.84 -67.11 38.10
N GLU A 41 -60.52 -67.65 39.28
CA GLU A 41 -59.32 -67.32 40.04
C GLU A 41 -58.05 -67.71 39.26
N LYS A 42 -57.93 -68.95 38.79
CA LYS A 42 -56.78 -69.42 37.99
C LYS A 42 -56.61 -68.65 36.68
N VAL A 43 -57.71 -68.35 35.99
CA VAL A 43 -57.65 -67.57 34.74
C VAL A 43 -57.26 -66.12 35.03
N ALA A 44 -57.78 -65.53 36.11
CA ALA A 44 -57.38 -64.19 36.54
C ALA A 44 -55.89 -64.15 36.90
N GLU A 45 -55.39 -65.12 37.66
CA GLU A 45 -54.00 -65.25 38.06
C GLU A 45 -53.08 -65.44 36.84
N ALA A 46 -53.39 -66.37 35.94
CA ALA A 46 -52.62 -66.59 34.72
C ALA A 46 -52.59 -65.35 33.81
N LYS A 47 -53.71 -64.59 33.74
CA LYS A 47 -53.78 -63.34 32.98
C LYS A 47 -52.96 -62.24 33.64
N LEU A 48 -52.96 -62.16 34.97
CA LEU A 48 -52.17 -61.21 35.75
C LEU A 48 -50.69 -61.50 35.58
N GLU A 49 -50.26 -62.76 35.68
CA GLU A 49 -48.88 -63.18 35.41
C GLU A 49 -48.44 -62.89 33.97
N ALA A 50 -49.29 -63.19 32.98
CA ALA A 50 -48.98 -62.91 31.58
C ALA A 50 -48.84 -61.39 31.33
N SER A 51 -49.71 -60.59 31.97
CA SER A 51 -49.63 -59.13 31.94
C SER A 51 -48.34 -58.63 32.61
N ASP A 52 -48.00 -59.15 33.79
CA ASP A 52 -46.78 -58.79 34.51
C ASP A 52 -45.52 -59.15 33.73
N ARG A 53 -45.48 -60.32 33.07
CA ARG A 53 -44.39 -60.71 32.17
C ARG A 53 -44.28 -59.76 30.98
N ALA A 54 -45.40 -59.38 30.36
CA ALA A 54 -45.41 -58.44 29.24
C ALA A 54 -44.98 -57.03 29.66
N ILE A 55 -45.42 -56.56 30.82
CA ILE A 55 -45.03 -55.25 31.40
C ILE A 55 -43.53 -55.25 31.73
N ARG A 56 -43.00 -56.30 32.36
CA ARG A 56 -41.57 -56.44 32.64
C ARG A 56 -40.74 -56.44 31.35
N TYR A 57 -41.16 -57.22 30.35
CA TYR A 57 -40.48 -57.24 29.05
C TYR A 57 -40.51 -55.87 28.34
N MET A 58 -41.65 -55.16 28.38
CA MET A 58 -41.76 -53.79 27.84
C MET A 58 -40.88 -52.80 28.60
N ALA A 59 -40.80 -52.91 29.93
CA ALA A 59 -39.94 -52.07 30.75
C ALA A 59 -38.46 -52.32 30.43
N ASP A 60 -38.01 -53.59 30.36
CA ASP A 60 -36.63 -53.95 30.08
C ASP A 60 -36.20 -53.55 28.66
N THR A 61 -37.06 -53.75 27.66
CA THR A 61 -36.78 -53.33 26.27
C THR A 61 -36.69 -51.81 26.13
N THR A 62 -37.58 -51.07 26.81
CA THR A 62 -37.53 -49.60 26.84
C THR A 62 -36.27 -49.09 27.53
N ASN A 63 -35.89 -49.71 28.66
CA ASN A 63 -34.69 -49.32 29.39
C ASN A 63 -33.41 -49.60 28.57
N ASN A 64 -33.36 -50.75 27.89
CA ASN A 64 -32.25 -51.09 26.98
C ASN A 64 -32.12 -50.11 25.81
N ILE A 65 -33.24 -49.70 25.20
CA ILE A 65 -33.24 -48.66 24.16
C ILE A 65 -32.72 -47.34 24.72
N PHE A 66 -33.14 -46.96 25.93
CA PHE A 66 -32.61 -45.77 26.61
C PHE A 66 -31.10 -45.85 26.80
N TYR A 67 -30.55 -46.97 27.29
CA TYR A 67 -29.10 -47.13 27.44
C TYR A 67 -28.35 -47.03 26.12
N ILE A 68 -28.88 -47.61 25.03
CA ILE A 68 -28.27 -47.49 23.69
C ILE A 68 -28.26 -46.04 23.22
N ILE A 69 -29.38 -45.32 23.38
CA ILE A 69 -29.48 -43.90 23.02
C ILE A 69 -28.51 -43.05 23.86
N THR A 70 -28.44 -43.29 25.16
CA THR A 70 -27.52 -42.57 26.06
C THR A 70 -26.06 -42.85 25.72
N ALA A 71 -25.72 -44.10 25.40
CA ALA A 71 -24.38 -44.48 24.97
C ALA A 71 -24.01 -43.79 23.64
N ALA A 72 -24.92 -43.81 22.66
CA ALA A 72 -24.74 -43.14 21.37
C ALA A 72 -24.62 -41.61 21.53
N ALA A 73 -25.48 -40.99 22.34
CA ALA A 73 -25.44 -39.55 22.61
C ALA A 73 -24.12 -39.14 23.29
N SER A 74 -23.66 -39.92 24.26
CA SER A 74 -22.36 -39.69 24.94
C SER A 74 -21.18 -39.79 23.97
N LEU A 75 -21.23 -40.76 23.06
CA LEU A 75 -20.25 -40.91 21.98
C LEU A 75 -20.23 -39.70 21.03
N ILE A 76 -21.41 -39.22 20.62
CA ILE A 76 -21.54 -38.05 19.74
C ILE A 76 -20.97 -36.79 20.42
N VAL A 77 -21.24 -36.60 21.72
CA VAL A 77 -20.71 -35.46 22.47
C VAL A 77 -19.19 -35.51 22.59
N LEU A 78 -18.62 -36.68 22.92
CA LEU A 78 -17.16 -36.86 23.00
C LEU A 78 -16.47 -36.61 21.66
N LEU A 79 -17.01 -37.18 20.57
CA LEU A 79 -16.48 -37.00 19.22
C LEU A 79 -16.66 -35.55 18.74
N GLY A 80 -17.80 -34.95 19.05
CA GLY A 80 -18.12 -33.55 18.71
C GLY A 80 -17.19 -32.56 19.41
N TRP A 81 -16.92 -32.75 20.71
CA TRP A 81 -16.02 -31.88 21.48
C TRP A 81 -14.59 -31.91 20.93
N ARG A 82 -14.06 -33.11 20.64
CA ARG A 82 -12.72 -33.27 20.06
C ARG A 82 -12.60 -32.59 18.70
N SER A 83 -13.61 -32.76 17.84
CA SER A 83 -13.68 -32.10 16.52
C SER A 83 -13.70 -30.57 16.62
N ILE A 84 -14.49 -30.00 17.53
CA ILE A 84 -14.54 -28.55 17.75
C ILE A 84 -13.17 -28.01 18.20
N GLN A 85 -12.51 -28.73 19.10
CA GLN A 85 -11.19 -28.35 19.60
C GLN A 85 -10.12 -28.42 18.50
N ASP A 86 -10.14 -29.45 17.67
CA ASP A 86 -9.24 -29.60 16.51
C ASP A 86 -9.49 -28.50 15.45
N VAL A 87 -10.76 -28.21 15.14
CA VAL A 87 -11.14 -27.12 14.21
C VAL A 87 -10.65 -25.77 14.73
N LYS A 88 -10.80 -25.49 16.03
CA LYS A 88 -10.29 -24.26 16.64
C LYS A 88 -8.77 -24.14 16.48
N GLY A 89 -8.02 -25.19 16.78
CA GLY A 89 -6.55 -25.20 16.63
C GLY A 89 -6.11 -25.01 15.17
N HIS A 90 -6.78 -25.66 14.22
CA HIS A 90 -6.50 -25.48 12.80
C HIS A 90 -6.80 -24.06 12.32
N ILE A 91 -7.94 -23.48 12.71
CA ILE A 91 -8.29 -22.10 12.37
C ILE A 91 -7.25 -21.14 12.96
N GLU A 92 -6.89 -21.27 14.24
CA GLU A 92 -5.89 -20.41 14.87
C GLU A 92 -4.54 -20.48 14.14
N SER A 93 -4.08 -21.66 13.74
CA SER A 93 -2.81 -21.83 13.01
C SER A 93 -2.85 -21.22 11.59
N ILE A 94 -3.91 -21.47 10.81
CA ILE A 94 -4.06 -20.97 9.44
C ILE A 94 -4.23 -19.45 9.46
N THR A 95 -5.00 -18.93 10.40
CA THR A 95 -5.27 -17.50 10.54
C THR A 95 -3.98 -16.79 10.96
N SER A 96 -3.23 -17.33 11.92
CA SER A 96 -1.94 -16.77 12.33
C SER A 96 -0.93 -16.76 11.18
N ALA A 97 -0.82 -17.86 10.42
CA ALA A 97 0.08 -17.93 9.28
C ALA A 97 -0.31 -16.96 8.15
N LYS A 98 -1.61 -16.83 7.84
CA LYS A 98 -2.10 -15.84 6.87
C LYS A 98 -1.85 -14.41 7.35
N ILE A 99 -2.11 -14.12 8.62
CA ILE A 99 -1.88 -12.80 9.22
C ILE A 99 -0.38 -12.47 9.18
N ALA A 100 0.50 -13.38 9.56
CA ALA A 100 1.94 -13.18 9.50
C ALA A 100 2.41 -12.87 8.07
N LYS A 101 1.94 -13.65 7.09
CA LYS A 101 2.24 -13.42 5.67
C LYS A 101 1.68 -12.08 5.16
N LEU A 102 0.49 -11.69 5.61
CA LEU A 102 -0.10 -10.39 5.29
C LEU A 102 0.76 -9.27 5.89
N ILE A 103 1.11 -9.36 7.17
CA ILE A 103 1.98 -8.38 7.86
C ILE A 103 3.31 -8.24 7.11
N GLU A 104 3.98 -9.34 6.77
CA GLU A 104 5.23 -9.32 6.00
C GLU A 104 5.04 -8.64 4.62
N SER A 105 3.94 -8.94 3.93
CA SER A 105 3.64 -8.28 2.64
C SER A 105 3.36 -6.79 2.79
N TYR A 106 2.73 -6.37 3.88
CA TYR A 106 2.45 -4.96 4.17
C TYR A 106 3.71 -4.22 4.61
N GLU A 107 4.56 -4.84 5.42
CA GLU A 107 5.86 -4.31 5.83
C GLU A 107 6.74 -4.05 4.61
N LYS A 108 6.86 -5.02 3.70
CA LYS A 108 7.62 -4.86 2.47
C LYS A 108 7.08 -3.76 1.56
N ARG A 109 5.75 -3.66 1.42
CA ARG A 109 5.12 -2.59 0.62
C ARG A 109 5.30 -1.22 1.28
N LEU A 110 5.27 -1.16 2.61
CA LEU A 110 5.50 0.06 3.35
C LEU A 110 6.95 0.53 3.19
N GLU A 111 7.91 -0.38 3.30
CA GLU A 111 9.33 -0.11 3.06
C GLU A 111 9.59 0.39 1.64
N GLU A 112 8.96 -0.23 0.64
CA GLU A 112 9.04 0.22 -0.75
C GLU A 112 8.47 1.64 -0.94
N VAL A 113 7.33 1.93 -0.32
CA VAL A 113 6.73 3.28 -0.35
C VAL A 113 7.63 4.29 0.35
N GLU A 114 8.16 3.97 1.54
CA GLU A 114 9.06 4.84 2.29
C GLU A 114 10.33 5.17 1.49
N ASN A 115 10.96 4.15 0.91
CA ASN A 115 12.14 4.32 0.06
C ASN A 115 11.83 5.19 -1.18
N ASN A 116 10.70 4.95 -1.85
CA ASN A 116 10.29 5.75 -3.00
C ASN A 116 9.99 7.20 -2.63
N VAL A 117 9.37 7.45 -1.47
CA VAL A 117 9.11 8.80 -0.96
C VAL A 117 10.42 9.51 -0.64
N LYS A 118 11.37 8.81 -0.01
CA LYS A 118 12.69 9.37 0.33
C LYS A 118 13.47 9.77 -0.92
N ILE A 119 13.59 8.87 -1.90
CA ILE A 119 14.27 9.16 -3.18
C ILE A 119 13.64 10.37 -3.87
N ARG A 120 12.30 10.41 -3.96
CA ARG A 120 11.62 11.55 -4.60
C ARG A 120 11.78 12.84 -3.81
N SER A 121 11.80 12.77 -2.48
CA SER A 121 12.03 13.94 -1.62
C SER A 121 13.42 14.53 -1.88
N ASP A 122 14.45 13.67 -1.91
CA ASP A 122 15.83 14.11 -2.15
C ASP A 122 15.96 14.73 -3.55
N GLN A 123 15.32 14.13 -4.56
CA GLN A 123 15.27 14.70 -5.92
C GLN A 123 14.57 16.06 -5.95
N LEU A 124 13.42 16.21 -5.28
CA LEU A 124 12.69 17.48 -5.24
C LEU A 124 13.50 18.58 -4.57
N ILE A 125 14.20 18.27 -3.48
CA ILE A 125 15.07 19.24 -2.79
C ILE A 125 16.20 19.68 -3.72
N ALA A 126 16.90 18.74 -4.36
CA ALA A 126 17.97 19.05 -5.30
C ALA A 126 17.47 19.89 -6.49
N THR A 127 16.35 19.51 -7.11
CA THR A 127 15.73 20.27 -8.19
C THR A 127 15.30 21.67 -7.73
N GLN A 128 14.77 21.81 -6.51
CA GLN A 128 14.38 23.11 -5.98
C GLN A 128 15.59 24.02 -5.75
N GLU A 129 16.71 23.47 -5.28
CA GLU A 129 17.98 24.18 -5.15
C GLU A 129 18.51 24.62 -6.52
N GLU A 130 18.51 23.73 -7.52
CA GLU A 130 18.90 24.06 -8.90
C GLU A 130 18.03 25.16 -9.51
N ILE A 131 16.70 25.09 -9.34
CA ILE A 131 15.77 26.13 -9.80
C ILE A 131 16.06 27.44 -9.08
N SER A 132 16.29 27.41 -7.76
CA SER A 132 16.62 28.60 -6.97
C SER A 132 17.91 29.26 -7.44
N ASN A 133 18.97 28.47 -7.66
CA ASN A 133 20.26 28.97 -8.13
C ASN A 133 20.16 29.55 -9.54
N THR A 134 19.47 28.86 -10.45
CA THR A 134 19.24 29.33 -11.82
C THR A 134 18.44 30.64 -11.83
N ASN A 135 17.38 30.72 -11.00
CA ASN A 135 16.58 31.95 -10.88
C ASN A 135 17.40 33.10 -10.29
N LYS A 136 18.25 32.82 -9.30
CA LYS A 136 19.14 33.82 -8.70
C LYS A 136 20.12 34.35 -9.74
N LEU A 137 20.81 33.47 -10.46
CA LEU A 137 21.72 33.82 -11.55
C LEU A 137 21.01 34.66 -12.62
N HIS A 138 19.83 34.23 -13.08
CA HIS A 138 19.04 34.99 -14.05
C HIS A 138 18.68 36.38 -13.53
N SER A 139 18.28 36.50 -12.26
CA SER A 139 17.96 37.79 -11.65
C SER A 139 19.17 38.72 -11.56
N LEU A 140 20.37 38.18 -11.31
CA LEU A 140 21.61 38.95 -11.30
C LEU A 140 21.94 39.48 -12.70
N TRP A 141 21.84 38.63 -13.73
CA TRP A 141 22.01 39.03 -15.12
C TRP A 141 21.05 40.13 -15.53
N MET A 142 19.77 39.99 -15.19
CA MET A 142 18.77 41.02 -15.47
C MET A 142 19.09 42.35 -14.77
N ARG A 143 19.54 42.30 -13.51
CA ARG A 143 19.94 43.51 -12.77
C ARG A 143 21.17 44.15 -13.39
N ALA A 144 22.21 43.38 -13.69
CA ALA A 144 23.45 43.88 -14.29
C ALA A 144 23.20 44.55 -15.65
N ALA A 145 22.25 44.03 -16.45
CA ALA A 145 21.91 44.58 -17.76
C ALA A 145 21.17 45.93 -17.70
N ILE A 146 20.43 46.22 -16.62
CA ILE A 146 19.69 47.48 -16.45
C ILE A 146 20.41 48.50 -15.57
N GLU A 147 21.40 48.04 -14.80
CA GLU A 147 22.12 48.88 -13.85
C GLU A 147 22.96 49.92 -14.59
N LYS A 148 22.85 51.17 -14.14
CA LYS A 148 23.55 52.30 -14.78
C LYS A 148 24.80 52.70 -14.03
N ASN A 149 24.86 52.39 -12.73
CA ASN A 149 26.06 52.65 -11.95
C ASN A 149 27.09 51.56 -12.25
N THR A 150 28.22 51.96 -12.84
CA THR A 150 29.29 51.05 -13.23
C THR A 150 29.89 50.28 -12.04
N GLU A 151 30.06 50.91 -10.87
CA GLU A 151 30.58 50.22 -9.68
C GLU A 151 29.63 49.11 -9.21
N GLU A 152 28.31 49.40 -9.20
CA GLU A 152 27.31 48.40 -8.83
C GLU A 152 27.19 47.30 -9.89
N LYS A 153 27.35 47.64 -11.18
CA LYS A 153 27.41 46.67 -12.27
C LYS A 153 28.58 45.70 -12.10
N ILE A 154 29.75 46.20 -11.69
CA ILE A 154 30.92 45.35 -11.37
C ILE A 154 30.60 44.41 -10.21
N ASN A 155 30.01 44.91 -9.12
CA ASN A 155 29.60 44.08 -7.98
C ASN A 155 28.61 42.98 -8.39
N LEU A 156 27.66 43.29 -9.28
CA LEU A 156 26.71 42.31 -9.80
C LEU A 156 27.39 41.22 -10.63
N TYR A 157 28.39 41.58 -11.45
CA TYR A 157 29.19 40.58 -12.16
C TYR A 157 30.08 39.77 -11.21
N ASP A 158 30.58 40.36 -10.12
CA ASP A 158 31.27 39.61 -9.07
C ASP A 158 30.35 38.56 -8.44
N GLU A 159 29.10 38.90 -8.12
CA GLU A 159 28.12 37.94 -7.61
C GLU A 159 27.80 36.82 -8.64
N ILE A 160 27.79 37.14 -9.94
CA ILE A 160 27.60 36.14 -11.01
C ILE A 160 28.81 35.20 -11.08
N LEU A 161 30.02 35.75 -11.06
CA LEU A 161 31.28 35.00 -11.12
C LEU A 161 31.52 34.17 -9.86
N GLU A 162 30.98 34.55 -8.70
CA GLU A 162 30.99 33.68 -7.51
C GLU A 162 30.17 32.39 -7.73
N MET A 163 29.10 32.45 -8.53
CA MET A 163 28.29 31.28 -8.87
C MET A 163 28.84 30.51 -10.06
N GLN A 164 29.40 31.23 -11.04
CA GLN A 164 29.95 30.69 -12.28
C GLN A 164 31.30 31.35 -12.58
N PRO A 165 32.40 30.86 -11.95
CA PRO A 165 33.72 31.49 -12.06
C PRO A 165 34.27 31.57 -13.48
N ASP A 166 33.88 30.61 -14.32
CA ASP A 166 34.38 30.44 -15.69
C ASP A 166 33.43 31.01 -16.74
N ASP A 167 32.42 31.81 -16.34
CA ASP A 167 31.47 32.42 -17.28
C ASP A 167 32.16 33.50 -18.12
N THR A 168 32.43 33.16 -19.38
CA THR A 168 33.11 34.02 -20.36
C THR A 168 32.37 35.34 -20.60
N GLU A 169 31.05 35.30 -20.62
CA GLU A 169 30.21 36.46 -20.88
C GLU A 169 30.27 37.43 -19.68
N ALA A 170 30.19 36.91 -18.45
CA ALA A 170 30.31 37.70 -17.23
C ALA A 170 31.71 38.32 -17.07
N LEU A 171 32.77 37.57 -17.35
CA LEU A 171 34.15 38.07 -17.37
C LEU A 171 34.30 39.24 -18.37
N THR A 172 33.73 39.08 -19.57
CA THR A 172 33.82 40.08 -20.64
C THR A 172 33.04 41.35 -20.31
N TYR A 173 31.80 41.24 -19.81
CA TYR A 173 31.04 42.43 -19.43
C TYR A 173 31.54 43.11 -18.15
N LYS A 174 32.17 42.36 -17.25
CA LYS A 174 32.89 42.97 -16.12
C LYS A 174 34.10 43.76 -16.60
N ALA A 175 34.84 43.25 -17.60
CA ALA A 175 35.94 43.98 -18.21
C ALA A 175 35.48 45.28 -18.88
N ASP A 176 34.36 45.23 -19.63
CA ASP A 176 33.70 46.41 -20.20
C ASP A 176 33.38 47.46 -19.12
N ALA A 177 32.75 47.05 -18.02
CA ALA A 177 32.46 47.94 -16.89
C ALA A 177 33.74 48.49 -16.21
N LEU A 178 34.84 47.74 -16.19
CA LEU A 178 36.12 48.22 -15.65
C LEU A 178 36.78 49.25 -16.58
N LEU A 179 36.61 49.13 -17.89
CA LEU A 179 37.08 50.13 -18.85
C LEU A 179 36.34 51.47 -18.66
N ASP A 180 35.04 51.43 -18.39
CA ASP A 180 34.24 52.63 -18.11
C ASP A 180 34.75 53.44 -16.91
N ILE A 181 35.37 52.79 -15.91
CA ILE A 181 36.00 53.46 -14.76
C ILE A 181 37.52 53.66 -14.90
N GLY A 182 38.11 53.28 -16.04
CA GLY A 182 39.53 53.46 -16.36
C GLY A 182 40.48 52.41 -15.77
N GLU A 183 39.96 51.27 -15.30
CA GLU A 183 40.74 50.17 -14.74
C GLU A 183 41.20 49.16 -15.82
N SER A 184 41.83 49.67 -16.87
CA SER A 184 42.15 48.93 -18.11
C SER A 184 43.10 47.75 -17.91
N LYS A 185 43.94 47.76 -16.86
CA LYS A 185 44.79 46.61 -16.50
C LYS A 185 43.99 45.43 -15.96
N TRP A 186 42.95 45.72 -15.17
CA TRP A 186 42.07 44.69 -14.63
C TRP A 186 41.16 44.14 -15.74
N ALA A 187 40.65 45.01 -16.61
CA ALA A 187 39.89 44.62 -17.79
C ALA A 187 40.70 43.69 -18.72
N LEU A 188 41.98 44.01 -18.96
CA LEU A 188 42.89 43.16 -19.72
C LEU A 188 43.02 41.76 -19.10
N SER A 189 43.24 41.67 -17.78
CA SER A 189 43.37 40.37 -17.11
C SER A 189 42.09 39.53 -17.16
N LEU A 190 40.92 40.15 -17.09
CA LEU A 190 39.64 39.45 -17.19
C LEU A 190 39.35 38.97 -18.62
N THR A 191 39.70 39.76 -19.63
CA THR A 191 39.53 39.37 -21.04
C THR A 191 40.51 38.28 -21.46
N GLU A 192 41.73 38.27 -20.92
CA GLU A 192 42.66 37.15 -21.05
C GLU A 192 42.07 35.87 -20.46
N GLN A 193 41.54 35.93 -19.25
CA GLN A 193 40.84 34.80 -18.63
C GLN A 193 39.62 34.36 -19.45
N ALA A 194 38.81 35.28 -19.96
CA ALA A 194 37.67 34.97 -20.80
C ALA A 194 38.09 34.19 -22.07
N ILE A 195 39.16 34.63 -22.73
CA ILE A 195 39.69 33.97 -23.95
C ILE A 195 40.32 32.61 -23.64
N GLU A 196 40.90 32.43 -22.45
CA GLU A 196 41.36 31.11 -21.98
C GLU A 196 40.19 30.12 -21.81
N GLN A 197 39.02 30.60 -21.37
CA GLN A 197 37.82 29.77 -21.20
C GLN A 197 37.12 29.47 -22.54
N ASP A 198 36.87 30.49 -23.35
CA ASP A 198 36.31 30.34 -24.70
C ASP A 198 37.01 31.25 -25.71
N ASN A 199 37.90 30.64 -26.48
CA ASN A 199 38.67 31.32 -27.51
C ASN A 199 37.86 31.67 -28.77
N ASN A 200 36.59 31.26 -28.87
CA ASN A 200 35.69 31.62 -29.96
C ASN A 200 34.73 32.75 -29.57
N TYR A 201 34.75 33.20 -28.31
CA TYR A 201 33.90 34.29 -27.85
C TYR A 201 34.44 35.63 -28.36
N SER A 202 33.93 36.07 -29.51
CA SER A 202 34.42 37.24 -30.25
C SER A 202 34.46 38.50 -29.38
N LEU A 203 33.43 38.76 -28.57
CA LEU A 203 33.35 39.94 -27.71
C LEU A 203 34.49 40.06 -26.70
N ALA A 204 35.10 38.94 -26.25
CA ALA A 204 36.26 39.01 -25.38
C ALA A 204 37.48 39.63 -26.09
N TYR A 205 37.68 39.34 -27.38
CA TYR A 205 38.73 39.97 -28.19
C TYR A 205 38.46 41.45 -28.42
N TRP A 206 37.20 41.85 -28.62
CA TRP A 206 36.83 43.26 -28.71
C TRP A 206 37.20 44.02 -27.42
N GLN A 207 36.78 43.51 -26.27
CA GLN A 207 37.05 44.15 -24.99
C GLN A 207 38.54 44.13 -24.64
N ARG A 208 39.29 43.09 -25.05
CA ARG A 208 40.74 43.04 -24.90
C ARG A 208 41.43 44.09 -25.79
N ALA A 209 40.97 44.25 -27.03
CA ALA A 209 41.46 45.30 -27.93
C ALA A 209 41.23 46.70 -27.36
N CYS A 210 40.05 46.97 -26.78
CA CYS A 210 39.77 48.23 -26.07
C CYS A 210 40.73 48.44 -24.89
N SER A 211 40.93 47.40 -24.07
CA SER A 211 41.85 47.44 -22.92
C SER A 211 43.30 47.71 -23.34
N GLN A 212 43.78 47.03 -24.38
CA GLN A 212 45.13 47.21 -24.91
C GLN A 212 45.31 48.57 -25.58
N ALA A 213 44.30 49.06 -26.29
CA ALA A 213 44.28 50.38 -26.91
C ALA A 213 44.44 51.49 -25.87
N ASP A 214 43.69 51.41 -24.77
CA ASP A 214 43.79 52.37 -23.66
C ASP A 214 45.16 52.33 -22.96
N LEU A 215 45.75 51.13 -22.84
CA LEU A 215 47.10 50.94 -22.31
C LEU A 215 48.22 51.34 -23.29
N GLY A 216 47.88 51.68 -24.54
CA GLY A 216 48.83 52.09 -25.59
C GLY A 216 49.49 50.94 -26.38
N ASN A 217 49.03 49.71 -26.18
CA ASN A 217 49.52 48.52 -26.87
C ASN A 217 48.80 48.35 -28.22
N PHE A 218 49.04 49.28 -29.15
CA PHE A 218 48.28 49.37 -30.40
C PHE A 218 48.46 48.18 -31.36
N SER A 219 49.63 47.54 -31.37
CA SER A 219 49.87 46.36 -32.22
C SER A 219 48.97 45.21 -31.84
N ASP A 220 48.95 44.86 -30.56
CA ASP A 220 48.17 43.74 -30.04
C ASP A 220 46.67 44.01 -30.18
N ALA A 221 46.25 45.27 -29.97
CA ALA A 221 44.86 45.67 -30.11
C ALA A 221 44.34 45.50 -31.55
N ILE A 222 45.20 45.73 -32.56
CA ILE A 222 44.85 45.48 -33.96
C ILE A 222 44.74 43.98 -34.23
N ASP A 223 45.64 43.16 -33.68
CA ASP A 223 45.60 41.70 -33.83
C ASP A 223 44.31 41.13 -33.20
N ASP A 224 43.90 41.66 -32.04
CA ASP A 224 42.65 41.29 -31.38
C ASP A 224 41.40 41.74 -32.15
N LEU A 225 41.43 42.91 -32.80
CA LEU A 225 40.36 43.33 -33.70
C LEU A 225 40.25 42.43 -34.94
N GLU A 226 41.37 41.97 -35.50
CA GLU A 226 41.35 40.99 -36.59
C GLU A 226 40.72 39.67 -36.12
N ASN A 227 41.09 39.18 -34.93
CA ASN A 227 40.50 37.99 -34.35
C ASN A 227 39.00 38.16 -34.09
N TYR A 228 38.58 39.30 -33.55
CA TYR A 228 37.17 39.64 -33.34
C TYR A 228 36.38 39.56 -34.64
N ILE A 229 36.88 40.17 -35.72
CA ILE A 229 36.20 40.16 -37.03
C ILE A 229 36.15 38.77 -37.64
N ASN A 230 37.21 37.97 -37.52
CA ASN A 230 37.25 36.62 -38.06
C ASN A 230 36.28 35.67 -37.32
N LEU A 231 36.09 35.86 -36.01
CA LEU A 231 35.23 35.03 -35.16
C LEU A 231 33.77 35.52 -35.12
N SER A 232 33.55 36.82 -35.27
CA SER A 232 32.22 37.42 -35.25
C SER A 232 31.41 36.97 -36.47
N SER A 233 30.18 36.51 -36.22
CA SER A 233 29.19 36.31 -37.29
C SER A 233 28.47 37.61 -37.70
N ILE A 234 28.75 38.70 -36.99
CA ILE A 234 28.17 40.03 -37.23
C ILE A 234 29.13 40.81 -38.10
N ASN A 235 28.62 41.37 -39.21
CA ASN A 235 29.35 42.31 -40.03
C ASN A 235 29.52 43.62 -39.25
N ILE A 236 30.72 43.84 -38.70
CA ILE A 236 31.10 45.12 -38.13
C ILE A 236 31.16 46.16 -39.23
N THR A 237 30.58 47.32 -38.97
CA THR A 237 30.64 48.46 -39.86
C THR A 237 31.82 49.36 -39.52
N GLU A 238 32.38 50.04 -40.52
CA GLU A 238 33.43 51.05 -40.31
C GLU A 238 32.98 52.11 -39.29
N LYS A 239 31.68 52.42 -39.30
CA LYS A 239 31.07 53.37 -38.37
C LYS A 239 31.19 52.94 -36.90
N GLU A 240 31.00 51.67 -36.57
CA GLU A 240 31.11 51.19 -35.17
C GLU A 240 32.55 51.32 -34.67
N LEU A 241 33.52 50.98 -35.52
CA LEU A 241 34.94 51.20 -35.25
C LEU A 241 35.31 52.70 -35.12
N GLU A 242 34.60 53.55 -35.85
CA GLU A 242 34.75 55.01 -35.78
C GLU A 242 34.06 55.66 -34.57
N GLU A 243 33.04 55.04 -34.00
CA GLU A 243 32.34 55.55 -32.82
C GLU A 243 33.05 55.14 -31.51
N GLU A 244 33.82 54.06 -31.52
CA GLU A 244 34.50 53.56 -30.32
C GLU A 244 35.63 54.49 -29.83
N PRO A 245 35.54 55.06 -28.60
CA PRO A 245 36.49 56.05 -28.09
C PRO A 245 37.92 55.52 -27.96
N PHE A 246 38.09 54.27 -27.55
CA PHE A 246 39.41 53.68 -27.33
C PHE A 246 40.23 53.54 -28.63
N PHE A 247 39.57 53.46 -29.79
CA PHE A 247 40.25 53.30 -31.08
C PHE A 247 40.66 54.61 -31.76
N LYS A 248 40.42 55.75 -31.12
CA LYS A 248 40.77 57.07 -31.70
C LYS A 248 42.27 57.18 -32.06
N GLU A 249 43.15 56.65 -31.22
CA GLU A 249 44.59 56.68 -31.48
C GLU A 249 45.02 55.57 -32.46
N LEU A 250 44.34 54.42 -32.46
CA LEU A 250 44.59 53.33 -33.42
C LEU A 250 44.35 53.73 -34.86
N ARG A 251 43.36 54.60 -35.13
CA ARG A 251 43.04 55.08 -36.50
C ARG A 251 44.21 55.77 -37.21
N LYS A 252 45.18 56.28 -36.44
CA LYS A 252 46.39 56.91 -36.99
C LYS A 252 47.38 55.87 -37.49
N ASP A 253 47.33 54.65 -36.99
CA ASP A 253 48.16 53.54 -37.44
C ASP A 253 47.83 53.12 -38.88
N GLU A 254 48.85 52.81 -39.66
CA GLU A 254 48.70 52.33 -41.03
C GLU A 254 48.13 50.91 -41.07
N ARG A 255 48.52 50.04 -40.12
CA ARG A 255 48.00 48.68 -40.02
C ARG A 255 46.50 48.66 -39.78
N TYR A 256 46.01 49.54 -38.91
CA TYR A 256 44.58 49.66 -38.65
C TYR A 256 43.80 50.03 -39.92
N ARG A 257 44.29 50.99 -40.71
CA ARG A 257 43.64 51.38 -41.99
C ARG A 257 43.63 50.24 -43.02
N GLN A 258 44.72 49.47 -43.07
CA GLN A 258 44.82 48.29 -43.94
C GLN A 258 43.84 47.19 -43.50
N MET A 259 43.72 46.95 -42.18
CA MET A 259 42.76 46.01 -41.59
C MET A 259 41.33 46.38 -41.96
N VAL A 260 40.95 47.65 -41.78
CA VAL A 260 39.59 48.13 -42.13
C VAL A 260 39.31 47.90 -43.61
N THR A 261 40.22 48.30 -44.51
CA THR A 261 40.05 48.11 -45.97
C THR A 261 39.97 46.64 -46.40
N LYS A 262 40.58 45.73 -45.63
CA LYS A 262 40.64 44.29 -45.96
C LYS A 262 39.35 43.56 -45.56
N TYR A 263 38.72 43.97 -44.46
CA TYR A 263 37.64 43.22 -43.82
C TYR A 263 36.27 43.91 -43.88
N ILE A 264 36.22 45.22 -44.13
CA ILE A 264 35.00 46.06 -44.15
C ILE A 264 34.93 46.78 -45.50
#